data_AF-A0A2V9BMI2-F1
#
_entry.id   AF-A0A2V9BMI2-F1
#
_cell.length_a   1.000
_cell.length_b   1.000
_cell.length_c   1.000
_cell.angle_alpha   90.00
_cell.angle_beta   90.00
_cell.angle_gamma   90.00
#
_symmetry.space_group_name_H-M   'P 1'
#
loop_
_entity.id
_entity.type
_entity.pdbx_description
1 polymer ?
#
loop_
_entity_poly.entity_id
_entity_poly.type
_entity_poly.pdbx_seq_one_letter_code
_entity_poly.pdbx_strand_id
1 'polypeptide(L)'
;MGETLTALEDQRTQLLQQIAGLGDFRTGSITVTTGRCGKPNCHCARPRDAGHGPNFRLTRKVDGTTVTETFPSPAALDKAQREVAEFHKFLHLSRALIEVNEKICRLRPLPEPQDAERSAQEKKQRKRSTARWPRK
;
A
#
# COMPACT_ATOMS: atom_id res chain seq x y z
N MET A 1 1.54 -4.06 31.76
CA MET A 1 2.11 -5.33 31.26
C MET A 1 2.68 -5.04 29.89
N GLY A 2 4.00 -5.17 29.70
CA GLY A 2 4.64 -4.89 28.42
C GLY A 2 4.26 -5.93 27.36
N GLU A 3 4.17 -5.52 26.11
CA GLU A 3 3.98 -6.44 24.97
C GLU A 3 5.21 -7.37 24.86
N THR A 4 4.99 -8.69 24.80
CA THR A 4 6.07 -9.67 24.66
C THR A 4 6.46 -9.84 23.20
N LEU A 5 7.71 -10.25 22.93
CA LEU A 5 8.20 -10.48 21.57
C LEU A 5 7.32 -11.49 20.82
N THR A 6 6.95 -12.60 21.46
CA THR A 6 6.09 -13.63 20.86
C THR A 6 4.71 -13.09 20.49
N ALA A 7 4.09 -12.30 21.38
CA ALA A 7 2.77 -11.72 21.08
C ALA A 7 2.82 -10.77 19.88
N LEU A 8 3.90 -9.99 19.74
CA LEU A 8 4.10 -9.12 18.57
C LEU A 8 4.34 -9.93 17.29
N GLU A 9 5.05 -11.05 17.36
CA GLU A 9 5.26 -11.93 16.20
C GLU A 9 3.97 -12.62 15.75
N ASP A 10 3.10 -13.01 16.69
CA ASP A 10 1.76 -13.51 16.39
C ASP A 10 0.90 -12.42 15.73
N GLN A 11 0.91 -11.19 16.28
CA GLN A 11 0.21 -10.05 15.71
C GLN A 11 0.71 -9.73 14.29
N ARG A 12 2.03 -9.75 14.06
CA ARG A 12 2.61 -9.58 12.72
C ARG A 12 2.08 -10.64 11.75
N THR A 13 1.99 -11.89 12.20
CA THR A 13 1.49 -13.00 11.37
C THR A 13 0.02 -12.81 11.01
N GLN A 14 -0.81 -12.38 11.96
CA GLN A 14 -2.22 -12.08 11.72
C GLN A 14 -2.40 -10.92 10.73
N LEU A 15 -1.63 -9.85 10.86
CA LEU A 15 -1.66 -8.72 9.91
C LEU A 15 -1.26 -9.16 8.50
N LEU A 16 -0.23 -10.00 8.36
CA LEU A 16 0.17 -10.54 7.07
C LEU A 16 -0.90 -11.44 6.45
N GLN A 17 -1.61 -12.25 7.26
CA GLN A 17 -2.74 -13.05 6.78
C GLN A 17 -3.91 -12.16 6.32
N GLN A 18 -4.21 -11.09 7.04
CA GLN A 18 -5.23 -10.12 6.64
C GLN A 18 -4.87 -9.44 5.32
N ILE A 19 -3.60 -9.04 5.15
CA ILE A 19 -3.11 -8.45 3.89
C ILE A 19 -3.22 -9.48 2.75
N ALA A 20 -2.85 -10.73 2.98
CA ALA A 20 -2.95 -11.79 1.98
C ALA A 20 -4.40 -12.13 1.60
N GLY A 21 -5.36 -11.84 2.47
CA GLY A 21 -6.80 -12.02 2.23
C GLY A 21 -7.49 -10.86 1.53
N LEU A 22 -6.79 -9.75 1.25
CA LEU A 22 -7.37 -8.60 0.54
C LEU A 22 -7.66 -8.96 -0.93
N GLY A 23 -8.76 -8.42 -1.45
CA GLY A 23 -9.11 -8.55 -2.87
C GLY A 23 -8.34 -7.55 -3.76
N ASP A 24 -8.75 -7.48 -5.04
CA ASP A 24 -8.22 -6.49 -5.98
C ASP A 24 -8.48 -5.07 -5.46
N PHE A 25 -7.45 -4.23 -5.50
CA PHE A 25 -7.55 -2.84 -5.08
C PHE A 25 -6.82 -1.90 -6.04
N ARG A 26 -7.25 -0.64 -6.06
CA ARG A 26 -6.55 0.43 -6.79
C ARG A 26 -6.42 1.68 -5.95
N THR A 27 -5.33 2.40 -6.18
CA THR A 27 -5.06 3.66 -5.50
C THR A 27 -5.98 4.78 -5.97
N GLY A 28 -6.19 5.77 -5.11
CA GLY A 28 -6.89 7.00 -5.43
C GLY A 28 -8.04 7.30 -4.48
N SER A 29 -8.79 8.34 -4.82
CA SER A 29 -9.99 8.75 -4.12
C SER A 29 -11.11 9.07 -5.11
N ILE A 30 -12.34 8.72 -4.74
CA ILE A 30 -13.52 9.03 -5.53
C ILE A 30 -14.16 10.30 -4.97
N THR A 31 -14.36 11.29 -5.84
CA THR A 31 -14.99 12.56 -5.49
C THR A 31 -16.25 12.79 -6.32
N VAL A 32 -17.22 13.48 -5.73
CA VAL A 32 -18.42 13.96 -6.41
C VAL A 32 -18.20 15.38 -6.86
N THR A 33 -18.51 15.64 -8.13
CA THR A 33 -18.50 16.98 -8.71
C THR A 33 -19.88 17.31 -9.27
N THR A 34 -20.36 18.51 -8.99
CA THR A 34 -21.55 19.12 -9.62
C THR A 34 -21.10 20.39 -10.33
N GLY A 35 -21.66 20.69 -11.50
CA GLY A 35 -21.22 21.88 -12.23
C GLY A 35 -21.86 22.06 -13.60
N ARG A 36 -21.58 23.21 -14.22
CA ARG A 36 -22.12 23.55 -15.54
C ARG A 36 -21.42 22.71 -16.61
N CYS A 37 -22.21 22.08 -17.47
CA CYS A 37 -21.75 21.14 -18.51
C CYS A 37 -21.05 21.82 -19.71
N GLY A 38 -20.98 23.16 -19.74
CA GLY A 38 -20.33 23.95 -20.81
C GLY A 38 -21.13 24.07 -22.11
N LYS A 39 -22.17 23.24 -22.33
CA LYS A 39 -23.04 23.36 -23.50
C LYS A 39 -24.04 24.51 -23.31
N PRO A 40 -24.19 25.44 -24.28
CA PRO A 40 -25.09 26.60 -24.14
C PRO A 40 -26.55 26.20 -24.02
N ASN A 41 -26.95 25.07 -24.61
CA ASN A 41 -28.33 24.57 -24.61
C ASN A 41 -28.64 23.62 -23.43
N CYS A 42 -27.72 23.47 -22.47
CA CYS A 42 -27.89 22.60 -21.30
C CYS A 42 -28.71 23.34 -20.23
N HIS A 43 -29.65 22.66 -19.56
CA HIS A 43 -30.38 23.25 -18.42
C HIS A 43 -29.41 23.86 -17.38
N CYS A 44 -28.33 23.15 -17.08
CA CYS A 44 -27.30 23.60 -16.13
C CYS A 44 -26.52 24.86 -16.53
N ALA A 45 -26.69 25.39 -17.75
CA ALA A 45 -26.11 26.67 -18.14
C ALA A 45 -26.93 27.86 -17.62
N ARG A 46 -28.17 27.62 -17.15
CA ARG A 46 -29.06 28.65 -16.63
C ARG A 46 -28.49 29.28 -15.34
N PRO A 47 -28.65 30.60 -15.16
CA PRO A 47 -28.38 31.24 -13.87
C PRO A 47 -29.21 30.58 -12.77
N ARG A 48 -28.60 30.32 -11.61
CA ARG A 48 -29.22 29.70 -10.40
C ARG A 48 -29.57 28.21 -10.50
N ASP A 49 -29.17 27.53 -11.56
CA ASP A 49 -29.23 26.07 -11.62
C ASP A 49 -28.16 25.43 -10.71
N ALA A 50 -28.51 24.32 -10.05
CA ALA A 50 -27.60 23.53 -9.22
C ALA A 50 -26.44 22.89 -10.02
N GLY A 51 -26.54 22.87 -11.35
CA GLY A 51 -25.53 22.29 -12.22
C GLY A 51 -25.83 20.83 -12.56
N HIS A 52 -25.11 20.30 -13.54
CA HIS A 52 -25.16 18.88 -13.90
C HIS A 52 -24.40 18.05 -12.85
N GLY A 53 -24.93 16.87 -12.53
CA GLY A 53 -24.31 15.93 -11.61
C GLY A 53 -25.26 15.44 -10.53
N PRO A 54 -24.87 14.43 -9.74
CA PRO A 54 -23.48 14.13 -9.37
C PRO A 54 -22.66 13.44 -10.47
N ASN A 55 -21.48 13.98 -10.76
CA ASN A 55 -20.46 13.35 -11.61
C ASN A 55 -19.35 12.80 -10.72
N PHE A 56 -19.26 11.48 -10.62
CA PHE A 56 -18.22 10.80 -9.85
C PHE A 56 -16.93 10.69 -10.66
N ARG A 57 -15.80 10.94 -10.00
CA ARG A 57 -14.46 10.81 -10.61
C ARG A 57 -13.50 10.13 -9.64
N LEU A 58 -12.71 9.19 -10.14
CA LEU A 58 -11.55 8.65 -9.42
C LEU A 58 -10.32 9.47 -9.77
N THR A 59 -9.64 10.00 -8.77
CA THR A 59 -8.37 10.71 -8.94
C THR A 59 -7.25 9.93 -8.25
N ARG A 60 -6.15 9.67 -8.96
CA ARG A 60 -4.98 8.97 -8.42
C ARG A 60 -3.67 9.50 -8.98
N LYS A 61 -2.57 9.19 -8.30
CA LYS A 61 -1.22 9.44 -8.79
C LYS A 61 -0.70 8.21 -9.53
N VAL A 62 -0.24 8.40 -10.77
CA VAL A 62 0.47 7.41 -11.57
C VAL A 62 1.75 8.08 -12.05
N ASP A 63 2.91 7.52 -11.67
CA ASP A 63 4.24 8.06 -12.02
C ASP A 63 4.38 9.58 -11.73
N GLY A 64 3.93 10.01 -10.55
CA GLY A 64 3.93 11.42 -10.12
C GLY A 64 2.83 12.30 -10.73
N THR A 65 2.18 11.84 -11.80
CA THR A 65 1.15 12.58 -12.52
C THR A 65 -0.24 12.30 -11.95
N THR A 66 -1.07 13.33 -11.84
CA THR A 66 -2.47 13.18 -11.43
C THR A 66 -3.31 12.71 -12.60
N VAL A 67 -3.89 11.52 -12.49
CA VAL A 67 -4.82 10.94 -13.46
C VAL A 67 -6.22 10.97 -12.89
N THR A 68 -7.19 11.38 -13.71
CA THR A 68 -8.61 11.40 -13.34
C THR A 68 -9.40 10.52 -14.31
N GLU A 69 -10.19 9.60 -13.75
CA GLU A 69 -11.06 8.67 -14.47
C GLU A 69 -12.53 9.02 -14.18
N THR A 70 -13.39 8.87 -15.18
CA THR A 70 -14.85 8.99 -15.04
C THR A 70 -15.50 7.63 -15.27
N PHE A 71 -16.70 7.43 -14.74
CA PHE A 71 -17.35 6.13 -14.79
C PHE A 71 -18.43 6.09 -15.87
N PRO A 72 -18.43 5.07 -16.76
CA PRO A 72 -19.43 4.94 -17.82
C PRO A 72 -20.79 4.45 -17.31
N SER A 73 -20.85 3.89 -16.10
CA SER A 73 -22.08 3.35 -15.50
C SER A 73 -22.02 3.35 -13.97
N PRO A 74 -23.17 3.25 -13.28
CA PRO A 74 -23.22 3.06 -11.83
C PRO A 74 -22.49 1.79 -11.37
N ALA A 75 -22.60 0.69 -12.11
CA ALA A 75 -21.90 -0.55 -11.76
C ALA A 75 -20.36 -0.40 -11.82
N ALA A 76 -19.84 0.40 -12.76
CA ALA A 76 -18.42 0.71 -12.82
C ALA A 76 -17.97 1.57 -11.64
N LEU A 77 -18.80 2.52 -11.19
CA LEU A 77 -18.58 3.30 -9.99
C LEU A 77 -18.57 2.41 -8.74
N ASP A 78 -19.56 1.53 -8.56
CA ASP A 78 -19.65 0.64 -7.41
C ASP A 78 -18.43 -0.28 -7.32
N LYS A 79 -17.98 -0.80 -8.47
CA LYS A 79 -16.74 -1.56 -8.56
C LYS A 79 -15.54 -0.73 -8.09
N ALA A 80 -15.40 0.49 -8.59
CA ALA A 80 -14.32 1.39 -8.20
C ALA A 80 -14.32 1.71 -6.70
N GLN A 81 -15.50 1.95 -6.13
CA GLN A 81 -15.65 2.23 -4.71
C GLN A 81 -15.17 1.06 -3.85
N ARG A 82 -15.53 -0.18 -4.23
CA ARG A 82 -15.05 -1.39 -3.53
C ARG A 82 -13.52 -1.51 -3.60
N GLU A 83 -12.94 -1.34 -4.78
CA GLU A 83 -11.49 -1.45 -4.97
C GLU A 83 -10.70 -0.36 -4.22
N VAL A 84 -11.22 0.88 -4.18
CA VAL A 84 -10.62 1.98 -3.42
C VAL A 84 -10.76 1.76 -1.91
N ALA A 85 -11.91 1.25 -1.46
CA ALA A 85 -12.09 0.89 -0.06
C ALA A 85 -11.11 -0.21 0.37
N GLU A 86 -10.88 -1.20 -0.49
CA GLU A 86 -9.91 -2.27 -0.25
C GLU A 86 -8.48 -1.73 -0.19
N PHE A 87 -8.13 -0.75 -1.04
CA PHE A 87 -6.85 -0.06 -0.96
C PHE A 87 -6.68 0.69 0.37
N HIS A 88 -7.73 1.32 0.89
CA HIS A 88 -7.66 1.98 2.19
C HIS A 88 -7.46 0.99 3.35
N LYS A 89 -8.05 -0.21 3.27
CA LYS A 89 -7.76 -1.29 4.23
C LYS A 89 -6.29 -1.72 4.16
N PHE A 90 -5.76 -1.89 2.95
CA PHE A 90 -4.35 -2.19 2.74
C PHE A 90 -3.43 -1.15 3.39
N LEU A 91 -3.70 0.14 3.20
CA LEU A 91 -2.93 1.22 3.84
C LEU A 91 -2.99 1.15 5.36
N HIS A 92 -4.16 0.87 5.93
CA HIS A 92 -4.31 0.72 7.37
C HIS A 92 -3.50 -0.46 7.91
N LEU A 93 -3.64 -1.64 7.28
CA LEU A 93 -2.92 -2.85 7.67
C LEU A 93 -1.41 -2.69 7.51
N SER A 94 -0.95 -2.03 6.45
CA SER A 94 0.47 -1.76 6.21
C SER A 94 1.08 -0.89 7.31
N ARG A 95 0.36 0.16 7.75
CA ARG A 95 0.80 1.02 8.86
C ARG A 95 0.91 0.24 10.16
N ALA A 96 -0.11 -0.56 10.48
CA ALA A 96 -0.09 -1.42 11.66
C ALA A 96 1.06 -2.45 11.60
N LEU A 97 1.32 -3.02 10.42
CA LEU A 97 2.41 -3.97 10.22
C LEU A 97 3.77 -3.31 10.45
N ILE A 98 3.98 -2.09 9.95
CA ILE A 98 5.21 -1.32 10.18
C ILE A 98 5.39 -1.08 11.68
N GLU A 99 4.36 -0.58 12.37
CA GLU A 99 4.42 -0.30 13.81
C GLU A 99 4.80 -1.55 14.62
N VAL A 100 4.15 -2.70 14.35
CA VAL A 100 4.47 -3.97 15.03
C VAL A 100 5.90 -4.41 14.73
N ASN A 101 6.36 -4.28 13.49
CA ASN A 101 7.74 -4.63 13.15
C ASN A 101 8.76 -3.72 13.84
N GLU A 102 8.48 -2.42 13.96
CA GLU A 102 9.36 -1.52 14.70
C GLU A 102 9.48 -1.94 16.17
N LYS A 103 8.38 -2.33 16.81
CA LYS A 103 8.39 -2.85 18.18
C LYS A 103 9.20 -4.15 18.30
N ILE A 104 9.00 -5.09 17.37
CA ILE A 104 9.79 -6.34 17.29
C ILE A 104 11.28 -6.03 17.14
N CYS A 105 11.65 -5.12 16.24
CA CYS A 105 13.04 -4.73 15.99
C CYS A 105 13.71 -4.16 17.24
N ARG A 106 12.98 -3.41 18.09
CA ARG A 106 13.52 -2.89 19.36
C ARG A 106 13.72 -3.98 20.42
N LEU A 107 12.90 -5.03 20.41
CA LEU A 107 12.96 -6.13 21.38
C LEU A 107 13.93 -7.25 20.97
N ARG A 108 14.21 -7.39 19.68
CA ARG A 108 15.15 -8.42 19.21
C ARG A 108 16.58 -8.08 19.68
N PRO A 109 17.25 -9.00 20.38
CA PRO A 109 18.61 -8.75 20.83
C PRO A 109 19.56 -8.63 19.63
N LEU A 110 20.61 -7.84 19.82
CA LEU A 110 21.74 -7.85 18.89
C LEU A 110 22.43 -9.22 18.95
N PRO A 111 23.05 -9.67 17.84
CA PRO A 111 23.92 -10.84 17.90
C PRO A 111 25.00 -10.61 18.95
N GLU A 112 25.24 -11.61 19.80
CA GLU A 112 26.38 -11.58 20.71
C GLU A 112 27.67 -11.38 19.91
N PRO A 113 28.68 -10.66 20.45
CA PRO A 113 29.93 -10.36 19.72
C PRO A 113 30.60 -11.61 19.14
N GLN A 114 30.50 -12.73 19.85
CA GLN A 114 31.02 -14.04 19.50
C GLN A 114 30.36 -14.60 18.21
N ASP A 115 29.05 -14.38 18.04
CA ASP A 115 28.30 -14.83 16.87
C ASP A 115 28.50 -13.88 15.67
N ALA A 116 28.69 -12.58 15.95
CA ALA A 116 29.07 -11.61 14.93
C ALA A 116 30.48 -11.90 14.36
N GLU A 117 31.43 -12.28 15.21
CA GLU A 117 32.78 -12.69 14.82
C GLU A 117 32.78 -13.99 14.03
N ARG A 118 32.01 -15.00 14.46
CA ARG A 118 31.82 -16.27 13.71
C ARG A 118 31.24 -16.02 12.31
N SER A 119 30.19 -15.20 12.19
CA SER A 119 29.58 -14.86 10.90
C SER A 119 30.55 -14.08 9.98
N ALA A 120 31.37 -13.20 10.55
CA ALA A 120 32.39 -12.47 9.81
C ALA A 120 33.54 -13.38 9.34
N GLN A 121 33.94 -14.35 10.16
CA GLN A 121 34.94 -15.37 9.81
C GLN A 121 34.45 -16.31 8.71
N GLU A 122 33.19 -16.77 8.77
CA GLU A 122 32.57 -17.59 7.71
C GLU A 122 32.52 -16.85 6.36
N LYS A 123 32.16 -15.55 6.35
CA LYS A 123 32.18 -14.73 5.14
C LYS A 123 33.60 -14.57 4.57
N LYS A 124 34.62 -14.47 5.41
CA LYS A 124 36.04 -14.42 4.98
C LYS A 124 36.51 -15.78 4.43
N GLN A 125 36.08 -16.90 5.02
CA GLN A 125 36.39 -18.25 4.51
C GLN A 125 35.74 -18.51 3.16
N ARG A 126 34.48 -18.13 2.95
CA ARG A 126 33.79 -18.25 1.65
C ARG A 126 34.44 -17.44 0.54
N LYS A 127 35.06 -16.30 0.86
CA LYS A 127 35.83 -15.50 -0.12
C LYS A 127 37.20 -16.10 -0.48
N ARG A 128 37.78 -16.94 0.39
CA ARG A 128 39.07 -17.61 0.13
C ARG A 128 38.93 -18.81 -0.81
N SER A 129 37.78 -19.48 -0.85
CA SER A 129 37.57 -20.68 -1.67
C SER A 129 37.29 -20.40 -3.16
N THR A 130 37.10 -19.14 -3.57
CA THR A 130 36.94 -18.77 -4.99
C THR A 130 38.26 -18.56 -5.74
N ALA A 131 39.42 -18.76 -5.09
CA ALA A 131 40.73 -18.56 -5.69
C ALA A 131 41.49 -19.88 -5.85
N ARG A 132 41.19 -20.64 -6.92
CA ARG A 132 42.09 -21.47 -7.75
C ARG A 132 41.28 -22.52 -8.51
N TRP A 133 40.94 -22.20 -9.75
CA TRP A 133 40.69 -23.22 -10.76
C TRP A 133 41.95 -23.28 -11.63
N PRO A 134 42.65 -24.43 -11.71
CA PRO A 134 43.77 -24.58 -12.63
C PRO A 134 43.20 -24.57 -14.04
N ARG A 135 43.69 -23.64 -14.87
CA ARG A 135 43.42 -23.65 -16.31
C ARG A 135 44.10 -24.88 -16.92
N LYS A 136 43.33 -25.76 -17.53
CA LYS A 136 43.84 -26.74 -18.50
C LYS A 136 43.97 -26.08 -19.86
#